data_AF-A0A392REV8-F1
#
_entry.id   AF-A0A392REV8-F1
#
_cell.length_a   1.000
_cell.length_b   1.000
_cell.length_c   1.000
_cell.angle_alpha   90.00
_cell.angle_beta   90.00
_cell.angle_gamma   90.00
#
_symmetry.space_group_name_H-M   'P 1'
#
loop_
_entity.id
_entity.type
_entity.pdbx_description
1 polymer ?
#
loop_
_entity_poly.entity_id
_entity_poly.type
_entity_poly.pdbx_seq_one_letter_code
_entity_poly.pdbx_strand_id
1 'polypeptide(L)' 'VRATIVEYFKAHFSEISIDRPTLDGIEFSELSLEEVVVLSQPFCIKEIEVVVASSDGNKSPGSRRI' A
#
# COMPACT_ATOMS: atom_id res chain seq x y z
N VAL A 1 -22.13 -23.99 18.31
CA VAL A 1 -21.86 -23.09 17.16
C VAL A 1 -21.40 -21.71 17.61
N ARG A 2 -22.23 -20.88 18.28
CA ARG A 2 -21.81 -19.52 18.73
C ARG A 2 -20.57 -19.53 19.64
N ALA A 3 -20.53 -20.39 20.65
CA ALA A 3 -19.39 -20.47 21.57
C ALA A 3 -18.09 -20.82 20.84
N THR A 4 -18.14 -21.80 19.94
CA THR A 4 -17.00 -22.23 19.11
C THR A 4 -16.48 -21.11 18.22
N ILE A 5 -17.38 -20.32 17.62
CA ILE A 5 -16.99 -19.14 16.82
C ILE A 5 -16.30 -18.11 17.72
N VAL A 6 -16.87 -17.82 18.89
CA VAL A 6 -16.28 -16.84 19.82
C VAL A 6 -14.89 -17.28 20.29
N GLU A 7 -14.69 -18.55 20.61
CA GLU A 7 -13.38 -19.07 21.00
C GLU A 7 -12.37 -19.05 19.85
N TYR A 8 -12.80 -19.41 18.64
CA TYR A 8 -11.96 -19.33 17.45
C TYR A 8 -11.43 -17.91 17.23
N PHE A 9 -12.31 -16.90 17.29
CA PHE A 9 -11.90 -15.51 17.12
C PHE A 9 -11.07 -15.00 18.30
N LYS A 10 -11.38 -15.41 19.54
CA LYS A 10 -10.56 -15.04 20.70
C LYS A 10 -9.14 -15.56 20.60
N ALA A 11 -8.94 -16.79 20.16
CA ALA A 11 -7.61 -17.37 19.98
C ALA A 11 -6.88 -16.84 18.74
N HIS A 12 -7.62 -16.52 17.66
CA HIS A 12 -7.02 -16.01 16.43
C HIS A 12 -6.56 -14.55 16.57
N PHE A 13 -7.31 -13.76 17.33
CA PHE A 13 -7.02 -12.34 17.59
C PHE A 13 -6.41 -12.10 18.97
N SER A 14 -6.05 -13.16 19.71
CA SER A 14 -5.25 -12.99 20.92
C SER A 14 -3.86 -12.55 20.51
N GLU A 15 -3.47 -11.37 20.92
CA GLU A 15 -2.10 -10.88 20.76
C GLU A 15 -1.16 -11.78 21.56
N ILE A 16 -0.19 -12.36 20.87
CA ILE A 16 0.97 -12.96 21.52
C ILE A 16 1.88 -11.79 21.86
N SER A 17 2.22 -11.62 23.14
CA SER A 17 3.23 -10.65 23.58
C SER A 17 4.62 -11.11 23.14
N ILE A 18 4.86 -11.05 21.83
CA ILE A 18 6.19 -11.15 21.25
C ILE A 18 6.75 -9.74 21.33
N ASP A 19 7.95 -9.58 21.89
CA ASP A 19 8.68 -8.32 21.81
C ASP A 19 8.87 -7.97 20.34
N ARG A 20 8.02 -7.07 19.84
CA ARG A 20 8.09 -6.61 18.45
C ARG A 20 9.42 -5.90 18.30
N PRO A 21 10.30 -6.33 17.39
CA PRO A 21 11.56 -5.63 17.17
C PRO A 21 11.24 -4.18 16.86
N THR A 22 11.87 -3.27 17.61
CA THR A 22 11.82 -1.84 17.35
C THR A 22 12.73 -1.52 16.18
N LEU A 23 12.50 -0.37 15.54
CA LEU A 23 13.36 0.11 14.46
C LEU A 23 14.54 0.91 15.02
N ASP A 24 14.89 0.70 16.30
CA ASP A 24 15.96 1.43 16.97
C ASP A 24 17.30 1.12 16.30
N GLY A 25 18.04 2.18 15.96
CA GLY A 25 19.34 2.06 15.28
C GLY A 25 19.27 1.73 13.80
N ILE A 26 18.07 1.65 13.19
CA ILE A 26 17.91 1.55 11.74
C ILE A 26 17.87 2.96 11.15
N GLU A 27 18.90 3.31 10.38
CA GLU A 27 18.87 4.49 9.54
C GLU A 27 18.04 4.21 8.28
N PHE A 28 17.06 5.06 8.01
CA PHE A 28 16.29 5.02 6.78
C PHE A 28 16.95 5.92 5.75
N SER A 29 17.00 5.47 4.50
CA SER A 29 17.34 6.38 3.39
C SER A 29 16.27 7.45 3.29
N GLU A 30 16.66 8.69 3.54
CA GLU A 30 15.79 9.85 3.37
C GLU A 30 15.92 10.39 1.95
N LEU A 31 14.82 10.95 1.45
CA LEU A 31 14.84 11.68 0.19
C LEU A 31 15.53 13.03 0.41
N SER A 32 16.43 13.37 -0.48
CA SER A 32 16.93 14.74 -0.62
C SER A 32 15.79 15.70 -0.99
N LEU A 33 15.98 17.00 -0.73
CA LEU A 33 14.98 18.01 -1.09
C LEU A 33 14.71 18.01 -2.60
N GLU A 34 15.74 17.76 -3.40
CA GLU A 34 15.67 17.66 -4.85
C GLU A 34 14.78 16.49 -5.28
N GLU A 35 14.96 15.32 -4.66
CA GLU A 35 14.12 14.13 -4.92
C GLU A 35 12.67 14.37 -4.51
N VAL A 36 12.43 15.04 -3.36
CA VAL A 36 11.08 15.40 -2.92
C VAL A 36 10.41 16.32 -3.94
N VAL A 37 11.13 17.32 -4.45
CA VAL A 37 10.60 18.23 -5.47
C VAL A 37 10.24 17.47 -6.74
N VAL A 38 11.14 16.62 -7.24
CA VAL A 38 10.89 15.81 -8.46
C VAL A 38 9.69 14.88 -8.27
N LEU A 39 9.60 14.17 -7.13
CA LEU A 39 8.50 13.25 -6.85
C LEU A 39 7.15 13.94 -6.61
N SER A 40 7.18 15.21 -6.21
CA SER A 40 5.97 16.02 -5.96
C SER A 40 5.51 16.81 -7.18
N GLN A 41 6.25 16.79 -8.29
CA GLN A 41 5.89 17.51 -9.50
C GLN A 41 4.67 16.89 -10.19
N PRO A 42 3.77 17.72 -10.75
CA PRO A 42 2.69 17.21 -11.57
C PRO A 42 3.24 16.58 -12.86
N PHE A 43 2.59 15.51 -13.31
CA PHE A 43 2.92 14.90 -14.60
C PHE A 43 2.69 15.89 -15.74
N CYS A 44 3.61 15.91 -16.69
CA CYS A 44 3.42 16.69 -17.91
C CYS A 44 2.44 16.00 -18.85
N ILE A 45 1.87 16.78 -19.77
CA ILE A 45 0.92 16.25 -20.76
C ILE A 45 1.54 15.11 -21.58
N LYS A 46 2.84 15.17 -21.86
CA LYS A 46 3.52 14.17 -22.67
C LYS A 46 3.60 12.81 -21.96
N GLU A 47 3.91 12.81 -20.67
CA GLU A 47 3.93 11.59 -19.85
C GLU A 47 2.54 10.95 -19.81
N ILE A 48 1.51 11.76 -19.60
CA ILE A 48 0.11 11.31 -19.57
C ILE A 48 -0.28 10.69 -20.92
N GLU A 49 -0.01 11.38 -22.03
CA GLU A 49 -0.32 10.89 -23.38
C GLU A 49 0.36 9.57 -23.69
N VAL A 50 1.65 9.42 -23.32
CA VAL A 50 2.40 8.19 -23.54
C VAL A 50 1.77 7.03 -22.77
N VAL A 51 1.50 7.22 -21.48
CA VAL A 51 0.93 6.19 -20.61
C VAL A 51 -0.49 5.80 -21.04
N VAL A 52 -1.30 6.78 -21.45
CA VAL A 52 -2.66 6.52 -21.97
C VAL A 52 -2.60 5.76 -23.29
N ALA A 53 -1.70 6.14 -24.21
CA ALA A 53 -1.55 5.48 -25.49
C ALA A 53 -0.99 4.05 -25.37
N SER A 54 -0.13 3.79 -24.38
CA SER A 54 0.44 2.46 -24.12
C SER A 54 -0.40 1.59 -23.19
N SER A 55 -1.51 2.10 -22.67
CA SER A 55 -2.41 1.35 -21.79
C SER A 55 -3.11 0.25 -22.59
N ASP A 56 -2.75 -1.00 -22.33
CA ASP A 56 -3.34 -2.21 -22.94
C ASP A 56 -4.81 -2.46 -22.56
N GLY A 57 -5.39 -1.59 -21.71
CA GLY A 57 -6.78 -1.68 -21.28
C GLY A 57 -7.03 -2.87 -20.36
N ASN A 58 -5.99 -3.59 -19.91
CA ASN A 58 -6.10 -4.73 -19.01
C ASN A 58 -6.28 -4.25 -17.56
N LYS A 59 -7.33 -3.46 -17.36
CA LYS A 59 -7.87 -3.22 -16.03
C LYS A 59 -8.62 -4.49 -15.66
N SER A 60 -8.21 -5.11 -14.56
CA SER A 60 -8.91 -6.21 -13.86
C SER A 60 -10.43 -6.14 -14.08
N PRO A 61 -11.13 -7.25 -14.37
CA PRO A 61 -12.57 -7.28 -14.60
C PRO A 61 -13.33 -7.00 -13.29
N GLY A 62 -13.31 -5.75 -12.86
CA GLY A 62 -13.90 -5.24 -11.64
C GLY A 62 -14.87 -4.13 -11.99
N SER A 63 -16.08 -4.54 -12.35
CA SER A 63 -17.22 -3.68 -12.62
C SER A 63 -17.48 -2.69 -11.47
N ARG A 64 -17.54 -1.39 -11.78
CA ARG A 64 -18.80 -0.65 -11.55
C ARG A 64 -18.85 0.62 -12.37
N ARG A 65 -19.79 0.61 -13.32
CA ARG A 65 -20.38 1.79 -13.94
C ARG A 65 -21.82 1.86 -13.42
N ILE A 66 -22.05 2.66 -12.38
CA ILE A 66 -23.18 3.57 -12.12
C ILE A 66 -22.98 4.21 -10.75
#